data_AF-A0A945FLE4-F1
#
_entry.id   AF-A0A945FLE4-F1
#
_cell.length_a   1.000
_cell.length_b   1.000
_cell.length_c   1.000
_cell.angle_alpha   90.00
_cell.angle_beta   90.00
_cell.angle_gamma   90.00
#
_symmetry.space_group_name_H-M   'P 1'
#
loop_
_entity.id
_entity.type
_entity.pdbx_description
1 polymer ?
#
loop_
_entity_poly.entity_id
_entity_poly.type
_entity_poly.pdbx_seq_one_letter_code
_entity_poly.pdbx_strand_id
1 'polypeptide(L)'
;MTPTCKRQTWMPSLKKESASQENLDHNLGRVREALNQSSKFKDNTLSVYFSDHGDYMGNHGAINRKENPHEQSVRVPAIFHWPNHIPATTSQDGLFGLADMLPTTLGLLGLNIPPHIQGHDFSPALRGEPFTPPDAQLIEMSGNPRWSYDFLDWRGLVTQRYKYAFYETGHEVLFDLESDPLEQTNLAKSSPKLREQMQQRLLDLLAETREPYFDVLIQHGVQPEGNVVDVSGQSRGPLSPHWDDLIQNSQDT
;
A
#
# COMPACT_ATOMS: atom_id res chain seq x y z
N MET A 1 -12.92 37.62 -7.83
CA MET A 1 -13.51 36.27 -7.95
C MET A 1 -12.94 35.43 -6.83
N THR A 2 -13.76 35.06 -5.86
CA THR A 2 -13.39 34.14 -4.77
C THR A 2 -13.07 32.77 -5.37
N PRO A 3 -11.97 32.10 -4.99
CA PRO A 3 -11.70 30.75 -5.48
C PRO A 3 -12.79 29.85 -4.92
N THR A 4 -13.68 29.38 -5.80
CA THR A 4 -14.63 28.31 -5.48
C THR A 4 -13.82 27.11 -5.02
N CYS A 5 -13.97 26.79 -3.73
CA CYS A 5 -13.24 25.74 -3.06
C CYS A 5 -13.43 24.40 -3.81
N LYS A 6 -12.32 23.75 -4.21
CA LYS A 6 -12.29 22.40 -4.82
C LYS A 6 -13.13 21.35 -4.05
N ARG A 7 -13.53 21.63 -2.81
CA ARG A 7 -14.48 20.82 -2.02
C ARG A 7 -15.79 20.51 -2.77
N GLN A 8 -16.34 21.41 -3.58
CA GLN A 8 -17.65 21.18 -4.21
C GLN A 8 -17.63 20.11 -5.32
N THR A 9 -16.49 19.85 -5.97
CA THR A 9 -16.40 18.92 -7.11
C THR A 9 -16.28 17.46 -6.70
N TRP A 10 -15.79 17.16 -5.49
CA TRP A 10 -15.47 15.79 -5.05
C TRP A 10 -16.54 15.15 -4.17
N MET A 11 -17.40 15.95 -3.55
CA MET A 11 -18.46 15.48 -2.66
C MET A 11 -19.36 14.38 -3.26
N PRO A 12 -19.75 14.42 -4.56
CA PRO A 12 -20.57 13.35 -5.12
C PRO A 12 -19.86 11.99 -5.12
N SER A 13 -18.58 11.94 -5.47
CA SER A 13 -17.79 10.70 -5.49
C SER A 13 -17.59 10.16 -4.08
N LEU A 14 -17.22 11.02 -3.13
CA LEU A 14 -17.06 10.62 -1.72
C LEU A 14 -18.36 10.06 -1.12
N LYS A 15 -19.50 10.68 -1.43
CA LYS A 15 -20.81 10.17 -1.00
C LYS A 15 -21.12 8.78 -1.55
N LYS A 16 -20.77 8.53 -2.83
CA LYS A 16 -20.97 7.21 -3.45
C LYS A 16 -20.10 6.15 -2.79
N GLU A 17 -18.85 6.48 -2.47
CA GLU A 17 -17.96 5.55 -1.78
C GLU A 17 -18.43 5.23 -0.37
N SER A 18 -18.79 6.26 0.43
CA SER A 18 -19.33 6.02 1.77
C SER A 18 -20.61 5.19 1.75
N ALA A 19 -21.51 5.44 0.77
CA ALA A 19 -22.72 4.62 0.62
C ALA A 19 -22.41 3.18 0.21
N SER A 20 -21.37 2.95 -0.59
CA SER A 20 -20.93 1.61 -0.99
C SER A 20 -20.31 0.86 0.20
N GLN A 21 -19.52 1.55 1.02
CA GLN A 21 -18.97 1.02 2.27
C GLN A 21 -20.07 0.64 3.27
N GLU A 22 -21.06 1.52 3.47
CA GLU A 22 -22.21 1.24 4.34
C GLU A 22 -23.02 0.03 3.84
N ASN A 23 -23.25 -0.05 2.51
CA ASN A 23 -23.95 -1.20 1.93
C ASN A 23 -23.17 -2.51 2.11
N LEU A 24 -21.84 -2.47 1.96
CA LEU A 24 -20.97 -3.61 2.18
C LEU A 24 -21.03 -4.05 3.65
N ASP A 25 -20.88 -3.12 4.60
CA ASP A 25 -20.96 -3.39 6.04
C ASP A 25 -22.30 -4.06 6.42
N HIS A 26 -23.42 -3.52 5.93
CA HIS A 26 -24.74 -4.11 6.14
C HIS A 26 -24.82 -5.57 5.64
N ASN A 27 -24.27 -5.85 4.46
CA ASN A 27 -24.29 -7.19 3.90
C ASN A 27 -23.31 -8.15 4.61
N LEU A 28 -22.17 -7.67 5.08
CA LEU A 28 -21.27 -8.44 5.94
C LEU A 28 -21.95 -8.80 7.25
N GLY A 29 -22.73 -7.89 7.83
CA GLY A 29 -23.59 -8.14 8.98
C GLY A 29 -24.55 -9.31 8.74
N ARG A 30 -25.18 -9.38 7.55
CA ARG A 30 -26.08 -10.48 7.17
C ARG A 30 -25.35 -11.82 7.06
N VAL A 31 -24.15 -11.84 6.46
CA VAL A 31 -23.33 -13.06 6.37
C VAL A 31 -22.92 -13.53 7.77
N ARG A 32 -22.45 -12.61 8.62
CA ARG A 32 -22.07 -12.91 9.99
C ARG A 32 -23.25 -13.44 10.81
N GLU A 33 -24.45 -12.86 10.66
CA GLU A 33 -25.64 -13.34 11.33
C GLU A 33 -26.02 -14.77 10.90
N ALA A 34 -25.93 -15.06 9.60
CA ALA A 34 -26.17 -16.41 9.09
C ALA A 34 -25.17 -17.44 9.65
N LEU A 35 -23.89 -17.06 9.79
CA LEU A 35 -22.87 -17.90 10.44
C LEU A 35 -23.19 -18.11 11.92
N ASN A 36 -23.59 -17.05 12.64
CA ASN A 36 -23.92 -17.09 14.07
C ASN A 36 -25.15 -17.95 14.38
N GLN A 37 -26.13 -18.00 13.47
CA GLN A 37 -27.33 -18.83 13.61
C GLN A 37 -27.04 -20.32 13.33
N SER A 38 -25.91 -20.65 12.71
CA SER A 38 -25.52 -22.04 12.45
C SER A 38 -24.75 -22.62 13.62
N SER A 39 -25.31 -23.65 14.25
CA SER A 39 -24.62 -24.43 15.29
C SER A 39 -23.31 -25.07 14.81
N LYS A 40 -23.15 -25.28 13.50
CA LYS A 40 -21.95 -25.86 12.91
C LYS A 40 -20.83 -24.83 12.71
N PHE A 41 -21.17 -23.57 12.43
CA PHE A 41 -20.21 -22.57 11.97
C PHE A 41 -19.93 -21.46 12.97
N LYS A 42 -20.88 -21.15 13.86
CA LYS A 42 -20.78 -20.03 14.82
C LYS A 42 -19.44 -19.94 15.55
N ASP A 43 -18.98 -21.07 16.09
CA ASP A 43 -17.75 -21.14 16.90
C ASP A 43 -16.60 -21.83 16.16
N ASN A 44 -16.77 -22.13 14.87
CA ASN A 44 -15.82 -22.89 14.04
C ASN A 44 -15.60 -22.22 12.67
N THR A 45 -15.51 -20.89 12.68
CA THR A 45 -15.22 -20.09 11.48
C THR A 45 -14.19 -19.03 11.81
N LEU A 46 -13.07 -19.07 11.10
CA LEU A 46 -12.15 -17.94 10.99
C LEU A 46 -12.70 -16.98 9.93
N SER A 47 -13.01 -15.75 10.35
CA SER A 47 -13.36 -14.66 9.44
C SER A 47 -12.18 -13.71 9.31
N VAL A 48 -11.81 -13.38 8.07
CA VAL A 48 -10.80 -12.36 7.78
C VAL A 48 -11.42 -11.30 6.89
N TYR A 49 -11.37 -10.05 7.34
CA TYR A 49 -11.82 -8.89 6.58
C TYR A 49 -10.61 -8.04 6.18
N PHE A 50 -10.43 -7.77 4.89
CA PHE A 50 -9.32 -6.98 4.39
C PHE A 50 -9.69 -6.27 3.09
N SER A 51 -8.82 -5.36 2.63
CA SER A 51 -8.90 -4.74 1.30
C SER A 51 -7.67 -5.11 0.48
N ASP A 52 -7.79 -5.15 -0.84
CA ASP A 52 -6.65 -5.36 -1.76
C ASP A 52 -5.81 -4.09 -1.93
N HIS A 53 -6.45 -2.93 -1.85
CA HIS A 53 -5.82 -1.61 -1.79
C HIS A 53 -6.78 -0.58 -1.15
N GLY A 54 -6.34 0.67 -0.99
CA GLY A 54 -7.17 1.79 -0.58
C GLY A 54 -7.54 2.74 -1.72
N ASP A 55 -7.96 3.96 -1.39
CA ASP A 55 -8.23 5.05 -2.32
C ASP A 55 -7.82 6.38 -1.69
N TYR A 56 -7.29 7.30 -2.48
CA TYR A 56 -6.87 8.61 -1.99
C TYR A 56 -8.04 9.43 -1.43
N MET A 57 -9.26 9.25 -1.89
CA MET A 57 -10.46 9.91 -1.36
C MET A 57 -10.32 11.45 -1.22
N GLY A 58 -9.60 12.10 -2.14
CA GLY A 58 -9.32 13.53 -2.13
C GLY A 58 -8.01 13.94 -1.45
N ASN A 59 -7.34 13.03 -0.74
CA ASN A 59 -5.99 13.26 -0.19
C ASN A 59 -5.00 13.50 -1.33
N HIS A 60 -3.98 14.31 -1.06
CA HIS A 60 -2.98 14.74 -2.05
C HIS A 60 -3.59 15.34 -3.35
N GLY A 61 -4.85 15.79 -3.30
CA GLY A 61 -5.58 16.31 -4.45
C GLY A 61 -6.03 15.27 -5.46
N ALA A 62 -5.99 13.97 -5.12
CA ALA A 62 -6.35 12.86 -5.98
C ALA A 62 -7.68 12.22 -5.57
N ILE A 63 -8.51 11.82 -6.53
CA ILE A 63 -9.73 11.05 -6.30
C ILE A 63 -9.81 9.88 -7.28
N ASN A 64 -10.33 8.73 -6.84
CA ASN A 64 -10.36 7.50 -7.63
C ASN A 64 -8.96 7.06 -8.09
N ARG A 65 -7.97 7.25 -7.22
CA ARG A 65 -6.56 6.90 -7.43
C ARG A 65 -6.11 6.00 -6.30
N LYS A 66 -5.21 5.07 -6.61
CA LYS A 66 -4.75 3.98 -5.73
C LYS A 66 -3.40 3.38 -6.17
N GLU A 67 -2.71 4.05 -7.08
CA GLU A 67 -1.56 3.52 -7.79
C GLU A 67 -0.21 4.05 -7.29
N ASN A 68 -0.21 4.70 -6.12
CA ASN A 68 0.93 5.43 -5.58
C ASN A 68 1.20 5.01 -4.12
N PRO A 69 2.43 5.17 -3.60
CA PRO A 69 2.87 4.52 -2.36
C PRO A 69 2.26 5.08 -1.07
N HIS A 70 1.51 6.19 -1.11
CA HIS A 70 0.95 6.82 0.09
C HIS A 70 0.00 5.90 0.88
N GLU A 71 -0.13 6.12 2.20
CA GLU A 71 -0.88 5.32 3.16
C GLU A 71 -2.33 5.07 2.72
N GLN A 72 -2.99 6.07 2.13
CA GLN A 72 -4.36 5.95 1.66
C GLN A 72 -4.53 4.89 0.56
N SER A 73 -3.43 4.51 -0.09
CA SER A 73 -3.38 3.54 -1.17
C SER A 73 -2.95 2.15 -0.70
N VAL A 74 -1.87 2.08 0.08
CA VAL A 74 -1.18 0.82 0.39
C VAL A 74 -1.52 0.27 1.77
N ARG A 75 -1.95 1.12 2.71
CA ARG A 75 -2.32 0.67 4.05
C ARG A 75 -3.80 0.35 4.10
N VAL A 76 -4.08 -0.94 4.11
CA VAL A 76 -5.43 -1.50 4.09
C VAL A 76 -5.81 -2.09 5.46
N PRO A 77 -7.11 -2.21 5.77
CA PRO A 77 -7.53 -2.99 6.93
C PRO A 77 -7.17 -4.47 6.74
N ALA A 78 -6.81 -5.14 7.84
CA ALA A 78 -6.72 -6.59 7.94
C ALA A 78 -7.20 -7.00 9.34
N ILE A 79 -8.43 -7.51 9.44
CA ILE A 79 -9.10 -7.84 10.69
C ILE A 79 -9.33 -9.34 10.73
N PHE A 80 -8.73 -10.01 11.71
CA PHE A 80 -8.91 -11.43 11.98
C PHE A 80 -9.88 -11.61 13.15
N HIS A 81 -10.88 -12.46 12.95
CA HIS A 81 -11.87 -12.78 13.98
C HIS A 81 -12.09 -14.28 14.02
N TRP A 82 -11.73 -14.90 15.15
CA TRP A 82 -12.00 -16.30 15.42
C TRP A 82 -12.28 -16.50 16.91
N PRO A 83 -13.56 -16.58 17.31
CA PRO A 83 -13.95 -16.73 18.73
C PRO A 83 -13.23 -17.91 19.39
N ASN A 84 -12.75 -17.72 20.61
CA ASN A 84 -12.00 -18.71 21.41
C ASN A 84 -10.62 -19.12 20.87
N HIS A 85 -10.20 -18.62 19.71
CA HIS A 85 -8.89 -18.90 19.11
C HIS A 85 -8.00 -17.65 19.01
N ILE A 86 -8.61 -16.49 18.76
CA ILE A 86 -7.95 -15.19 18.70
C ILE A 86 -8.52 -14.33 19.84
N PRO A 87 -7.73 -13.86 20.81
CA PRO A 87 -8.19 -12.94 21.84
C PRO A 87 -8.74 -11.66 21.21
N ALA A 88 -9.83 -11.14 21.79
CA ALA A 88 -10.38 -9.86 21.38
C ALA A 88 -9.43 -8.73 21.82
N THR A 89 -8.66 -8.20 20.87
CA THR A 89 -7.74 -7.06 21.06
C THR A 89 -8.10 -5.92 20.12
N THR A 90 -7.72 -4.69 20.47
CA THR A 90 -8.00 -3.50 19.63
C THR A 90 -7.12 -3.45 18.38
N SER A 91 -5.84 -3.78 18.51
CA SER A 91 -4.85 -3.81 17.42
C SER A 91 -3.71 -4.75 17.77
N GLN A 92 -2.95 -5.16 16.75
CA GLN A 92 -1.68 -5.84 16.89
C GLN A 92 -0.61 -5.02 16.18
N ASP A 93 0.50 -4.77 16.87
CA ASP A 93 1.62 -4.03 16.29
C ASP A 93 2.43 -4.94 15.37
N GLY A 94 2.88 -4.39 14.24
CA GLY A 94 3.66 -5.11 13.24
C GLY A 94 3.33 -4.66 11.82
N LEU A 95 4.30 -4.87 10.92
CA LEU A 95 4.12 -4.57 9.50
C LEU A 95 3.53 -5.81 8.83
N PHE A 96 2.21 -5.84 8.69
CA PHE A 96 1.49 -6.92 8.03
C PHE A 96 1.21 -6.56 6.55
N GLY A 97 1.68 -7.40 5.64
CA GLY A 97 1.44 -7.28 4.20
C GLY A 97 0.45 -8.32 3.68
N LEU A 98 -0.11 -8.12 2.49
CA LEU A 98 -1.03 -9.09 1.88
C LEU A 98 -0.39 -10.46 1.59
N ALA A 99 0.94 -10.49 1.36
CA ALA A 99 1.69 -11.74 1.22
C ALA A 99 1.69 -12.60 2.50
N ASP A 100 1.50 -11.97 3.67
CA ASP A 100 1.43 -12.63 4.98
C ASP A 100 0.09 -13.32 5.22
N MET A 101 -0.94 -13.02 4.41
CA MET A 101 -2.29 -13.56 4.57
C MET A 101 -2.33 -15.09 4.48
N LEU A 102 -1.65 -15.66 3.49
CA LEU A 102 -1.57 -17.10 3.29
C LEU A 102 -0.85 -17.82 4.45
N PRO A 103 0.41 -17.50 4.79
CA PRO A 103 1.11 -18.18 5.88
C PRO A 103 0.40 -17.97 7.23
N THR A 104 -0.13 -16.79 7.49
CA THR A 104 -0.91 -16.52 8.72
C THR A 104 -2.17 -17.37 8.80
N THR A 105 -2.91 -17.53 7.70
CA THR A 105 -4.10 -18.39 7.66
C THR A 105 -3.73 -19.86 7.89
N LEU A 106 -2.66 -20.35 7.25
CA LEU A 106 -2.18 -21.72 7.46
C LEU A 106 -1.72 -21.94 8.91
N GLY A 107 -0.97 -21.00 9.48
CA GLY A 107 -0.52 -21.03 10.87
C GLY A 107 -1.67 -21.03 11.86
N LEU A 108 -2.72 -20.22 11.61
CA LEU A 108 -3.95 -20.22 12.40
C LEU A 108 -4.66 -21.57 12.38
N LEU A 109 -4.68 -22.24 11.22
CA LEU A 109 -5.28 -23.57 11.02
C LEU A 109 -4.38 -24.73 11.50
N GLY A 110 -3.14 -24.46 11.93
CA GLY A 110 -2.18 -25.51 12.31
C GLY A 110 -1.69 -26.35 11.14
N LEU A 111 -1.71 -25.79 9.93
CA LEU A 111 -1.25 -26.44 8.70
C LEU A 111 0.22 -26.10 8.40
N ASN A 112 0.89 -27.00 7.67
CA ASN A 112 2.27 -26.76 7.26
C ASN A 112 2.37 -25.59 6.26
N ILE A 113 3.21 -24.61 6.56
CA ILE A 113 3.54 -23.50 5.66
C ILE A 113 4.64 -23.96 4.69
N PRO A 114 4.41 -23.94 3.37
CA PRO A 114 5.45 -24.32 2.42
C PRO A 114 6.66 -23.36 2.49
N PRO A 115 7.91 -23.85 2.41
CA PRO A 115 9.11 -23.04 2.61
C PRO A 115 9.38 -22.02 1.49
N HIS A 116 8.60 -22.05 0.40
CA HIS A 116 8.72 -21.11 -0.73
C HIS A 116 7.75 -19.93 -0.62
N ILE A 117 6.90 -19.89 0.42
CA ILE A 117 6.05 -18.74 0.70
C ILE A 117 6.92 -17.61 1.24
N GLN A 118 6.77 -16.42 0.67
CA GLN A 118 7.59 -15.26 1.00
C GLN A 118 7.04 -14.42 2.17
N GLY A 119 5.75 -14.57 2.50
CA GLY A 119 5.15 -13.89 3.65
C GLY A 119 5.51 -14.52 4.98
N HIS A 120 5.21 -13.80 6.06
CA HIS A 120 5.47 -14.16 7.44
C HIS A 120 4.19 -14.67 8.12
N ASP A 121 4.35 -15.64 9.03
CA ASP A 121 3.24 -16.16 9.82
C ASP A 121 2.98 -15.29 11.06
N PHE A 122 1.91 -14.50 11.03
CA PHE A 122 1.45 -13.69 12.16
C PHE A 122 0.54 -14.45 13.12
N SER A 123 0.31 -15.76 12.92
CA SER A 123 -0.57 -16.53 13.80
C SER A 123 -0.13 -16.55 15.28
N PRO A 124 1.17 -16.53 15.65
CA PRO A 124 1.57 -16.38 17.05
C PRO A 124 1.15 -15.02 17.62
N ALA A 125 1.38 -13.92 16.89
CA ALA A 125 0.95 -12.58 17.32
C ALA A 125 -0.57 -12.52 17.51
N LEU A 126 -1.33 -13.07 16.56
CA LEU A 126 -2.79 -13.14 16.66
C LEU A 126 -3.28 -13.99 17.83
N ARG A 127 -2.50 -14.96 18.32
CA ARG A 127 -2.81 -15.74 19.54
C ARG A 127 -2.33 -15.07 20.83
N GLY A 128 -1.66 -13.92 20.76
CA GLY A 128 -1.04 -13.27 21.91
C GLY A 128 0.23 -13.96 22.39
N GLU A 129 0.87 -14.73 21.52
CA GLU A 129 2.13 -15.42 21.78
C GLU A 129 3.32 -14.54 21.36
N PRO A 130 4.54 -14.80 21.88
CA PRO A 130 5.74 -14.07 21.46
C PRO A 130 5.96 -14.15 19.95
N PHE A 131 6.14 -12.99 19.31
CA PHE A 131 6.34 -12.86 17.87
C PHE A 131 7.31 -11.71 17.58
N THR A 132 8.12 -11.86 16.54
CA THR A 132 8.98 -10.80 16.02
C THR A 132 8.50 -10.46 14.62
N PRO A 133 7.86 -9.29 14.42
CA PRO A 133 7.42 -8.87 13.10
C PRO A 133 8.61 -8.56 12.20
N PRO A 134 8.44 -8.61 10.86
CA PRO A 134 9.42 -8.07 9.94
C PRO A 134 9.63 -6.57 10.22
N ASP A 135 10.87 -6.11 10.02
CA ASP A 135 11.26 -4.71 10.21
C ASP A 135 10.87 -3.80 9.03
N ALA A 136 10.59 -4.42 7.87
CA ALA A 136 10.12 -3.77 6.67
C ALA A 136 9.13 -4.65 5.87
N GLN A 137 8.25 -4.01 5.10
CA GLN A 137 7.37 -4.66 4.13
C GLN A 137 7.57 -4.05 2.75
N LEU A 138 7.66 -4.91 1.74
CA LEU A 138 7.76 -4.52 0.34
C LEU A 138 6.38 -4.05 -0.16
N ILE A 139 6.36 -2.94 -0.90
CA ILE A 139 5.20 -2.41 -1.61
C ILE A 139 5.56 -2.21 -3.07
N GLU A 140 4.64 -2.57 -3.97
CA GLU A 140 4.95 -2.69 -5.40
C GLU A 140 3.79 -2.20 -6.26
N MET A 141 4.14 -1.59 -7.40
CA MET A 141 3.23 -1.33 -8.50
C MET A 141 3.84 -1.82 -9.80
N SER A 142 3.06 -2.60 -10.56
CA SER A 142 3.42 -3.07 -11.91
C SER A 142 2.25 -2.81 -12.86
N GLY A 143 2.21 -1.60 -13.40
CA GLY A 143 1.10 -1.02 -14.15
C GLY A 143 1.45 -0.50 -15.54
N ASN A 144 2.72 -0.27 -15.86
CA ASN A 144 3.13 0.30 -17.15
C ASN A 144 3.34 -0.80 -18.24
N PRO A 145 2.74 -0.71 -19.44
CA PRO A 145 1.66 0.17 -19.90
C PRO A 145 0.29 -0.56 -19.88
N ARG A 146 -0.04 -1.33 -18.84
CA ARG A 146 -1.27 -2.16 -18.81
C ARG A 146 -2.57 -1.37 -18.96
N TRP A 147 -2.63 -0.12 -18.50
CA TRP A 147 -3.88 0.68 -18.52
C TRP A 147 -3.73 2.08 -19.09
N SER A 148 -2.70 2.82 -18.70
CA SER A 148 -2.41 4.17 -19.21
C SER A 148 -0.98 4.58 -18.89
N TYR A 149 -0.47 5.57 -19.64
CA TYR A 149 0.90 6.07 -19.49
C TYR A 149 1.18 6.83 -18.18
N ASP A 150 0.16 7.10 -17.37
CA ASP A 150 0.28 7.72 -16.03
C ASP A 150 0.39 6.68 -14.89
N PHE A 151 0.39 5.38 -15.20
CA PHE A 151 0.64 4.30 -14.23
C PHE A 151 2.10 3.87 -14.28
N LEU A 152 2.97 4.65 -13.62
CA LEU A 152 4.39 4.33 -13.53
C LEU A 152 4.63 3.11 -12.63
N ASP A 153 5.57 2.26 -13.03
CA ASP A 153 6.04 1.19 -12.18
C ASP A 153 6.92 1.75 -11.05
N TRP A 154 6.76 1.18 -9.86
CA TRP A 154 7.59 1.53 -8.72
C TRP A 154 7.74 0.36 -7.75
N ARG A 155 8.80 0.41 -6.97
CA ARG A 155 9.05 -0.47 -5.81
C ARG A 155 9.36 0.40 -4.61
N GLY A 156 8.90 -0.03 -3.45
CA GLY A 156 9.13 0.67 -2.21
C GLY A 156 9.07 -0.24 -1.02
N LEU A 157 9.38 0.33 0.14
CA LEU A 157 9.23 -0.35 1.41
C LEU A 157 8.57 0.57 2.42
N VAL A 158 7.95 -0.04 3.41
CA VAL A 158 7.51 0.60 4.64
C VAL A 158 8.20 -0.07 5.82
N THR A 159 8.76 0.74 6.72
CA THR A 159 9.23 0.33 8.04
C THR A 159 8.27 0.88 9.10
N GLN A 160 8.55 0.66 10.40
CA GLN A 160 7.72 1.26 11.46
C GLN A 160 7.68 2.80 11.41
N ARG A 161 8.70 3.45 10.84
CA ARG A 161 8.81 4.91 10.84
C ARG A 161 8.92 5.53 9.45
N TYR A 162 9.59 4.86 8.51
CA TYR A 162 9.89 5.44 7.21
C TYR A 162 9.22 4.67 6.09
N LYS A 163 8.79 5.41 5.07
CA LYS A 163 8.36 4.86 3.79
C LYS A 163 9.24 5.40 2.69
N TYR A 164 9.70 4.53 1.81
CA TYR A 164 10.53 4.89 0.66
C TYR A 164 10.00 4.20 -0.58
N ALA A 165 9.99 4.90 -1.72
CA ALA A 165 9.71 4.29 -3.01
C ALA A 165 10.56 4.90 -4.13
N PHE A 166 10.93 4.05 -5.08
CA PHE A 166 11.68 4.36 -6.28
C PHE A 166 10.81 4.05 -7.51
N TYR A 167 10.62 5.05 -8.35
CA TYR A 167 9.88 4.94 -9.61
C TYR A 167 10.82 4.58 -10.75
N GLU A 168 10.32 3.88 -11.76
CA GLU A 168 11.09 3.53 -12.97
C GLU A 168 11.69 4.75 -13.70
N THR A 169 11.17 5.96 -13.45
CA THR A 169 11.68 7.23 -13.97
C THR A 169 12.91 7.77 -13.22
N GLY A 170 13.34 7.10 -12.14
CA GLY A 170 14.37 7.59 -11.23
C GLY A 170 13.88 8.59 -10.18
N HIS A 171 12.57 8.88 -10.15
CA HIS A 171 11.98 9.67 -9.06
C HIS A 171 11.95 8.87 -7.75
N GLU A 172 12.22 9.55 -6.64
CA GLU A 172 12.27 8.94 -5.31
C GLU A 172 11.38 9.72 -4.34
N VAL A 173 10.60 8.99 -3.54
CA VAL A 173 9.86 9.54 -2.40
C VAL A 173 10.33 8.90 -1.10
N LEU A 174 10.47 9.72 -0.07
CA LEU A 174 10.83 9.30 1.28
C LEU A 174 10.01 10.09 2.30
N PHE A 175 9.28 9.40 3.16
CA PHE A 175 8.43 10.01 4.19
C PHE A 175 8.79 9.48 5.59
N ASP A 176 8.69 10.34 6.59
CA ASP A 176 8.74 9.99 8.01
C ASP A 176 7.31 9.90 8.53
N LEU A 177 6.79 8.68 8.67
CA LEU A 177 5.41 8.38 9.07
C LEU A 177 5.11 8.70 10.55
N GLU A 178 6.14 8.92 11.37
CA GLU A 178 5.96 9.31 12.78
C GLU A 178 5.71 10.82 12.89
N SER A 179 6.54 11.62 12.24
CA SER A 179 6.47 13.09 12.29
C SER A 179 5.58 13.70 11.19
N ASP A 180 5.39 13.01 10.07
CA ASP A 180 4.55 13.38 8.94
C ASP A 180 3.65 12.20 8.51
N PRO A 181 2.67 11.81 9.34
CA PRO A 181 1.75 10.71 9.04
C PRO A 181 0.83 10.97 7.84
N LEU A 182 0.81 12.21 7.33
CA LEU A 182 0.05 12.59 6.14
C LEU A 182 0.91 12.64 4.88
N GLU A 183 2.20 12.28 4.97
CA GLU A 183 3.11 12.13 3.84
C GLU A 183 3.14 13.38 2.93
N GLN A 184 3.18 14.56 3.55
CA GLN A 184 3.14 15.84 2.84
C GLN A 184 4.54 16.34 2.43
N THR A 185 5.60 15.85 3.08
CA THR A 185 6.96 16.33 2.90
C THR A 185 7.87 15.22 2.40
N ASN A 186 8.24 15.26 1.12
CA ASN A 186 9.23 14.34 0.57
C ASN A 186 10.65 14.70 1.07
N LEU A 187 11.26 13.78 1.81
CA LEU A 187 12.59 13.93 2.42
C LEU A 187 13.74 13.43 1.52
N ALA A 188 13.45 12.84 0.36
CA ALA A 188 14.47 12.17 -0.46
C ALA A 188 15.65 13.11 -0.81
N LYS A 189 15.36 14.38 -1.15
CA LYS A 189 16.40 15.38 -1.45
C LYS A 189 17.04 16.00 -0.19
N SER A 190 16.26 16.23 0.87
CA SER A 190 16.73 16.93 2.07
C SER A 190 17.50 16.04 3.05
N SER A 191 17.32 14.72 2.95
CA SER A 191 17.90 13.72 3.86
C SER A 191 18.66 12.62 3.11
N PRO A 192 19.76 12.94 2.39
CA PRO A 192 20.42 12.02 1.46
C PRO A 192 20.92 10.74 2.13
N LYS A 193 21.47 10.84 3.35
CA LYS A 193 21.95 9.68 4.11
C LYS A 193 20.82 8.71 4.47
N LEU A 194 19.65 9.24 4.87
CA LEU A 194 18.48 8.41 5.19
C LEU A 194 17.92 7.77 3.92
N ARG A 195 17.83 8.55 2.83
CA ARG A 195 17.43 8.04 1.52
C ARG A 195 18.33 6.87 1.09
N GLU A 196 19.65 7.01 1.16
CA GLU A 196 20.59 5.94 0.80
C GLU A 196 20.41 4.69 1.69
N GLN A 197 20.14 4.87 2.99
CA GLN A 197 19.83 3.76 3.88
C GLN A 197 18.55 3.01 3.46
N MET A 198 17.48 3.74 3.15
CA MET A 198 16.22 3.13 2.72
C MET A 198 16.32 2.51 1.32
N GLN A 199 17.07 3.13 0.41
CA GLN A 199 17.36 2.58 -0.90
C GLN A 199 18.14 1.27 -0.79
N GLN A 200 19.17 1.21 0.06
CA GLN A 200 19.90 -0.03 0.30
C GLN A 200 18.99 -1.11 0.90
N ARG A 201 18.13 -0.74 1.88
CA ARG A 201 17.17 -1.69 2.45
C ARG A 201 16.17 -2.22 1.42
N LEU A 202 15.77 -1.39 0.45
CA LEU A 202 14.91 -1.81 -0.66
C LEU A 202 15.63 -2.82 -1.55
N LEU A 203 16.89 -2.56 -1.91
CA LEU A 203 17.70 -3.51 -2.69
C LEU A 203 17.85 -4.86 -1.97
N ASP A 204 18.07 -4.85 -0.65
CA ASP A 204 18.16 -6.08 0.13
C ASP A 204 16.83 -6.86 0.07
N LEU A 205 15.69 -6.18 0.23
CA LEU A 205 14.36 -6.81 0.14
C LEU A 205 14.07 -7.37 -1.25
N LEU A 206 14.39 -6.63 -2.32
CA LEU A 206 14.19 -7.09 -3.70
C LEU A 206 15.05 -8.33 -4.02
N ALA A 207 16.28 -8.38 -3.51
CA ALA A 207 17.13 -9.57 -3.61
C ALA A 207 16.54 -10.77 -2.83
N GLU A 208 16.02 -10.54 -1.62
CA GLU A 208 15.34 -11.56 -0.81
C GLU A 208 14.08 -12.09 -1.50
N THR A 209 13.28 -11.20 -2.12
CA THR A 209 12.05 -11.57 -2.83
C THR A 209 12.28 -12.03 -4.27
N ARG A 210 13.53 -12.01 -4.74
CA ARG A 210 13.95 -12.41 -6.10
C ARG A 210 13.27 -11.58 -7.18
N GLU A 211 13.23 -10.26 -7.01
CA GLU A 211 12.69 -9.31 -7.99
C GLU A 211 13.83 -8.63 -8.78
N PRO A 212 14.25 -9.17 -9.94
CA PRO A 212 15.50 -8.79 -10.59
C PRO A 212 15.43 -7.48 -11.38
N TYR A 213 14.24 -7.00 -11.74
CA TYR A 213 14.10 -5.86 -12.65
C TYR A 213 14.46 -4.54 -11.97
N PHE A 214 13.89 -4.28 -10.79
CA PHE A 214 14.10 -3.01 -10.08
C PHE A 214 15.49 -2.91 -9.43
N ASP A 215 16.10 -4.03 -9.05
CA ASP A 215 17.51 -4.05 -8.60
C ASP A 215 18.43 -3.44 -9.66
N VAL A 216 18.26 -3.86 -10.91
CA VAL A 216 19.03 -3.36 -12.04
C VAL A 216 18.73 -1.88 -12.30
N LEU A 217 17.45 -1.48 -12.29
CA LEU A 217 17.06 -0.08 -12.47
C LEU A 217 17.69 0.84 -11.43
N ILE A 218 17.66 0.45 -10.15
CA ILE A 218 18.17 1.26 -9.05
C ILE A 218 19.70 1.34 -9.10
N GLN A 219 20.39 0.21 -9.36
CA GLN A 219 21.85 0.15 -9.30
C GLN A 219 22.55 0.75 -10.52
N HIS A 220 21.97 0.56 -11.70
CA HIS A 220 22.62 0.92 -12.96
C HIS A 220 21.96 2.12 -13.65
N GLY A 221 20.73 2.47 -13.24
CA GLY A 221 19.90 3.40 -13.98
C GLY A 221 19.46 2.83 -15.32
N VAL A 222 18.38 3.38 -15.86
CA VAL A 222 18.06 3.25 -17.29
C VAL A 222 17.97 4.65 -17.83
N GLN A 223 18.87 5.00 -18.74
CA GLN A 223 18.69 6.20 -19.54
C GLN A 223 17.51 5.93 -20.47
N PRO A 224 16.43 6.74 -20.45
CA PRO A 224 15.33 6.53 -21.40
C PRO A 224 15.89 6.56 -22.82
N GLU A 225 15.56 5.54 -23.62
CA GLU A 225 15.90 5.53 -25.04
C GLU A 225 15.04 6.58 -25.76
N GLY A 226 15.52 7.81 -25.82
CA GLY A 226 14.90 8.91 -26.56
C GLY A 226 14.21 9.96 -25.68
N ASN A 227 13.47 10.86 -26.35
CA ASN A 227 12.77 11.95 -25.67
C ASN A 227 11.67 11.38 -24.76
N VAL A 228 11.73 11.69 -23.47
CA VAL A 228 10.60 11.49 -22.56
C VAL A 228 9.45 12.36 -23.06
N VAL A 229 8.34 11.73 -23.43
CA VAL A 229 7.12 12.45 -23.82
C VAL A 229 6.45 12.94 -22.54
N ASP A 230 6.44 14.27 -22.34
CA ASP A 230 5.64 14.89 -21.29
C ASP A 230 4.14 14.67 -21.59
N VAL A 231 3.57 13.64 -20.98
CA VAL A 231 2.14 13.34 -21.04
C VAL A 231 1.32 14.16 -20.05
N SER A 232 1.94 14.98 -19.20
CA SER A 232 1.22 15.90 -18.31
C SER A 232 0.45 16.97 -19.08
N GLY A 233 0.83 17.24 -20.34
CA GLY A 233 0.28 18.31 -21.17
C GLY A 233 -0.99 17.96 -21.98
N GLN A 234 -1.37 16.69 -22.12
CA GLN A 234 -2.57 16.34 -22.89
C GLN A 234 -3.84 16.47 -22.03
N SER A 235 -4.62 17.54 -22.27
CA SER A 235 -5.97 17.78 -21.73
C SER A 235 -6.15 17.32 -20.28
N ARG A 236 -5.48 18.02 -19.37
CA ARG A 236 -5.65 17.93 -17.92
C ARG A 236 -7.14 18.03 -17.54
N GLY A 237 -7.78 16.89 -17.25
CA GLY A 237 -9.06 16.90 -16.54
C GLY A 237 -8.87 17.51 -15.13
N PRO A 238 -9.86 18.18 -14.53
CA PRO A 238 -9.73 18.87 -13.25
C PRO A 238 -9.51 17.95 -12.02
N LEU A 239 -9.11 16.70 -12.23
CA LEU A 239 -9.15 15.60 -11.25
C LEU A 239 -7.81 14.85 -11.07
N SER A 240 -6.71 15.30 -11.68
CA SER A 240 -5.39 14.69 -11.45
C SER A 240 -4.49 15.66 -10.65
N PRO A 241 -3.72 15.18 -9.65
CA PRO A 241 -2.68 15.98 -8.98
C PRO A 241 -1.69 16.59 -9.98
N HIS A 242 -1.00 17.64 -9.54
CA HIS A 242 0.07 18.26 -10.35
C HIS A 242 1.31 17.37 -10.28
N TRP A 243 1.55 16.58 -11.33
CA TRP A 243 2.64 15.60 -11.46
C TRP A 243 3.93 16.19 -12.04
N ASP A 244 4.09 17.51 -12.00
CA ASP A 244 5.21 18.21 -12.67
C ASP A 244 6.59 17.83 -12.05
N ASP A 245 6.63 17.19 -10.86
CA ASP A 245 7.85 16.78 -10.15
C ASP A 245 8.28 15.30 -10.37
N LEU A 246 7.45 14.46 -11.00
CA LEU A 246 7.75 13.02 -11.21
C LEU A 246 8.56 12.73 -12.48
N ILE A 247 8.70 13.72 -13.36
CA ILE A 247 9.46 13.63 -14.60
C ILE A 247 10.73 14.44 -14.42
N GLN A 248 11.89 13.78 -14.40
CA GLN A 248 13.15 14.50 -14.58
C GLN A 248 13.23 14.96 -16.03
N ASN A 249 13.10 16.27 -16.24
CA ASN A 249 13.35 16.85 -17.55
C ASN A 249 14.85 16.76 -17.84
N SER A 250 15.21 16.18 -18.99
CA SER A 250 16.58 16.01 -19.47
C SER A 250 17.37 17.32 -19.70
N GLN A 251 16.79 18.48 -19.37
CA GLN A 251 17.39 19.80 -19.59
C GLN A 251 17.97 20.47 -18.33
N ASP A 252 17.87 19.84 -17.15
CA ASP A 252 18.38 20.40 -15.89
C ASP A 252 19.74 19.81 -15.44
N THR A 253 20.62 19.47 -16.38
CA THR A 253 22.05 19.18 -16.14
C THR A 253 22.96 20.22 -16.76
#